data_AF-A0A9P6H9Z9-F1
#
_entry.id   AF-A0A9P6H9Z9-F1
#
_cell.length_a   1.000
_cell.length_b   1.000
_cell.length_c   1.000
_cell.angle_alpha   90.00
_cell.angle_beta   90.00
_cell.angle_gamma   90.00
#
_symmetry.space_group_name_H-M   'P 1'
#
loop_
_entity.id
_entity.type
_entity.pdbx_description
1 polymer ?
#
loop_
_entity_poly.entity_id
_entity_poly.type
_entity_poly.pdbx_seq_one_letter_code
_entity_poly.pdbx_strand_id
1 'polypeptide(L)'
;MREHESAAPIPPQELTPPTDYGQYVVDILAKQNQLTGNVDQTVLRNCLGLSSSFLMTDVTMNPTTGLASWNAGFNRLVDVMVALHRKGQLELSTVNAASKACSECWTVAGSWRNMEEVRQCVKEVAAKLQGLLDENGRTYGGNKVYTP
;
A
#
# COMPACT_ATOMS: atom_id res chain seq x y z
N MET A 1 -22.56 -53.45 15.89
CA MET A 1 -21.13 -53.08 15.77
C MET A 1 -21.01 -52.11 14.60
N ARG A 2 -20.82 -50.81 14.87
CA ARG A 2 -20.38 -49.81 13.88
C ARG A 2 -18.97 -49.43 14.29
N GLU A 3 -18.02 -49.66 13.39
CA GLU A 3 -16.62 -49.33 13.60
C GLU A 3 -16.46 -47.81 13.56
N HIS A 4 -15.81 -47.26 14.57
CA HIS A 4 -15.38 -45.86 14.60
C HIS A 4 -14.23 -45.72 13.63
N GLU A 5 -14.48 -45.06 12.49
CA GLU A 5 -13.45 -44.66 11.55
C GLU A 5 -12.56 -43.61 12.24
N SER A 6 -11.36 -44.04 12.65
CA SER A 6 -10.37 -43.19 13.31
C SER A 6 -9.82 -42.20 12.28
N ALA A 7 -10.25 -40.93 12.38
CA ALA A 7 -9.73 -39.86 11.54
C ALA A 7 -8.21 -39.76 11.72
N ALA A 8 -7.47 -39.85 10.60
CA ALA A 8 -6.02 -39.66 10.60
C ALA A 8 -5.66 -38.25 11.11
N PRO A 9 -4.53 -38.09 11.83
CA PRO A 9 -4.10 -36.78 12.28
C PRO A 9 -3.82 -35.87 11.08
N ILE A 10 -4.46 -34.70 11.07
CA ILE A 10 -4.20 -33.65 10.07
C ILE A 10 -2.72 -33.26 10.23
N PRO A 11 -1.90 -33.30 9.16
CA PRO A 11 -0.51 -32.89 9.25
C PRO A 11 -0.44 -31.42 9.71
N PRO A 12 0.55 -31.05 10.54
CA PRO A 12 0.71 -29.66 10.96
C PRO A 12 0.89 -28.81 9.70
N GLN A 13 -0.06 -27.91 9.45
CA GLN A 13 0.04 -26.96 8.35
C GLN A 13 1.23 -26.05 8.65
N GLU A 14 2.21 -26.02 7.75
CA GLU A 14 3.25 -25.00 7.76
C GLU A 14 2.53 -23.64 7.65
N LEU A 15 2.55 -22.87 8.73
CA LEU A 15 1.96 -21.54 8.75
C LEU A 15 2.69 -20.70 7.70
N THR A 16 1.93 -20.16 6.75
CA THR A 16 2.50 -19.20 5.80
C THR A 16 3.12 -18.05 6.57
N PRO A 17 4.36 -17.64 6.24
CA PRO A 17 5.01 -16.55 6.94
C PRO A 17 4.18 -15.27 6.78
N PRO A 18 4.15 -14.39 7.81
CA PRO A 18 3.41 -13.14 7.71
C PRO A 18 3.94 -12.26 6.58
N THR A 19 3.04 -11.49 5.96
CA THR A 19 3.41 -10.53 4.93
C THR A 19 4.15 -9.33 5.52
N ASP A 20 5.04 -8.73 4.71
CA ASP A 20 5.74 -7.48 5.01
C ASP A 20 5.69 -6.58 3.78
N TYR A 21 4.72 -5.66 3.77
CA TYR A 21 4.56 -4.75 2.65
C TYR A 21 5.74 -3.78 2.48
N GLY A 22 6.36 -3.37 3.58
CA GLY A 22 7.52 -2.49 3.58
C GLY A 22 8.69 -3.11 2.82
N GLN A 23 9.02 -4.36 3.16
CA GLN A 23 10.06 -5.11 2.49
C GLN A 23 9.70 -5.39 1.02
N TYR A 24 8.46 -5.81 0.76
CA TYR A 24 7.99 -6.03 -0.62
C TYR A 24 8.18 -4.82 -1.53
N VAL A 25 7.81 -3.62 -1.05
CA VAL A 25 7.99 -2.36 -1.79
C VAL A 25 9.46 -2.05 -2.03
N VAL A 26 10.33 -2.25 -1.02
CA VAL A 26 11.78 -2.02 -1.15
C VAL A 26 12.36 -2.94 -2.23
N ASP A 27 12.06 -4.23 -2.16
CA ASP A 27 12.63 -5.23 -3.05
C ASP A 27 12.22 -5.00 -4.51
N ILE A 28 10.94 -4.71 -4.74
CA ILE A 28 10.45 -4.56 -6.11
C ILE A 28 10.92 -3.27 -6.77
N LEU A 29 10.98 -2.15 -6.02
CA LEU A 29 11.49 -0.89 -6.54
C LEU A 29 13.00 -0.95 -6.77
N ALA A 30 13.75 -1.59 -5.86
CA ALA A 30 15.19 -1.78 -6.01
C ALA A 30 15.51 -2.61 -7.26
N LYS A 31 14.82 -3.74 -7.43
CA LYS A 31 14.98 -4.62 -8.60
C LYS A 31 14.70 -3.89 -9.91
N GLN A 32 13.66 -3.06 -9.97
CA GLN A 32 13.33 -2.31 -11.18
C GLN A 32 14.34 -1.21 -11.48
N ASN A 33 14.73 -0.43 -10.48
CA ASN A 33 15.68 0.66 -10.67
C ASN A 33 17.04 0.16 -11.17
N GLN A 34 17.45 -1.05 -10.77
CA GLN A 34 18.67 -1.69 -11.29
C GLN A 34 18.57 -2.05 -12.78
N LEU A 35 17.37 -2.35 -13.29
CA LEU A 35 17.15 -2.76 -14.68
C LEU A 35 17.05 -1.58 -15.64
N THR A 36 16.38 -0.50 -15.24
CA THR A 36 16.01 0.61 -16.14
C THR A 36 16.79 1.90 -15.86
N GLY A 37 17.49 1.98 -14.72
CA GLY A 37 18.17 3.19 -14.25
C GLY A 37 17.23 4.33 -13.83
N ASN A 38 15.91 4.10 -13.87
CA ASN A 38 14.86 5.05 -13.51
C ASN A 38 13.76 4.35 -12.70
N VAL A 39 12.95 5.13 -11.99
CA VAL A 39 11.77 4.56 -11.31
C VAL A 39 10.69 4.25 -12.34
N ASP A 40 10.34 2.97 -12.48
CA ASP A 40 9.18 2.55 -13.28
C ASP A 40 7.88 2.87 -12.53
N GLN A 41 7.15 3.88 -13.03
CA GLN A 41 5.89 4.31 -12.45
C GLN A 41 4.75 3.28 -12.61
N THR A 42 4.86 2.33 -13.53
CA THR A 42 3.91 1.22 -13.64
C THR A 42 4.03 0.30 -12.43
N VAL A 43 5.25 -0.02 -12.02
CA VAL A 43 5.49 -0.80 -10.80
C VAL A 43 5.06 -0.02 -9.57
N LEU A 44 5.36 1.28 -9.50
CA LEU A 44 4.88 2.16 -8.43
C LEU A 44 3.34 2.12 -8.31
N ARG A 45 2.61 2.25 -9.43
CA ARG A 45 1.15 2.15 -9.47
C ARG A 45 0.64 0.77 -9.04
N ASN A 46 1.32 -0.31 -9.44
CA ASN A 46 0.96 -1.65 -9.00
C ASN A 46 1.12 -1.79 -7.48
N CYS A 47 2.23 -1.30 -6.91
CA CYS A 47 2.41 -1.29 -5.46
C CYS A 47 1.31 -0.47 -4.76
N LEU A 48 0.97 0.72 -5.27
CA LEU A 48 -0.14 1.53 -4.74
C LEU A 48 -1.48 0.78 -4.78
N GLY A 49 -1.77 0.08 -5.88
CA GLY A 49 -2.99 -0.73 -6.00
C GLY A 49 -3.02 -1.93 -5.06
N LEU A 50 -1.87 -2.38 -4.54
CA LEU A 50 -1.78 -3.45 -3.57
C LEU A 50 -1.88 -2.97 -2.11
N SER A 51 -1.78 -1.65 -1.85
CA SER A 51 -1.70 -1.11 -0.49
C SER A 51 -2.90 -1.50 0.39
N SER A 52 -4.12 -1.49 -0.15
CA SER A 52 -5.34 -1.84 0.59
C SER A 52 -5.42 -3.33 0.93
N SER A 53 -4.95 -4.20 0.04
CA SER A 53 -4.86 -5.64 0.28
C SER A 53 -3.78 -5.96 1.33
N PHE A 54 -2.60 -5.36 1.21
CA PHE A 54 -1.52 -5.55 2.19
C PHE A 54 -1.85 -4.98 3.56
N LEU A 55 -2.64 -3.91 3.65
CA LEU A 55 -3.16 -3.41 4.92
C LEU A 55 -3.90 -4.52 5.67
N MET A 56 -4.79 -5.21 4.95
CA MET A 56 -5.60 -6.29 5.51
C MET A 56 -4.74 -7.48 5.93
N THR A 57 -3.80 -7.90 5.08
CA THR A 57 -2.97 -9.08 5.37
C THR A 57 -1.92 -8.80 6.44
N ASP A 58 -1.21 -7.67 6.39
CA ASP A 58 -0.17 -7.35 7.37
C ASP A 58 -0.77 -7.24 8.78
N VAL A 59 -1.90 -6.54 8.93
CA VAL A 59 -2.53 -6.37 10.26
C VAL A 59 -3.12 -7.67 10.80
N THR A 60 -3.63 -8.56 9.94
CA THR A 60 -4.22 -9.83 10.39
C THR A 60 -3.20 -10.94 10.61
N MET A 61 -2.14 -11.00 9.80
CA MET A 61 -1.11 -12.05 9.89
C MET A 61 0.04 -11.66 10.83
N ASN A 62 0.24 -10.37 11.10
CA ASN A 62 1.26 -9.87 12.00
C ASN A 62 0.72 -8.75 12.92
N PRO A 63 0.01 -9.10 14.01
CA PRO A 63 -0.59 -8.11 14.89
C PRO A 63 0.42 -7.18 15.59
N THR A 64 1.68 -7.61 15.70
CA THR A 64 2.72 -6.86 16.42
C THR A 64 3.36 -5.79 15.55
N THR A 65 3.72 -6.13 14.30
CA THR A 65 4.49 -5.21 13.43
C THR A 65 3.86 -4.96 12.07
N GLY A 66 2.74 -5.61 11.74
CA GLY A 66 2.10 -5.52 10.43
C GLY A 66 1.62 -4.11 10.07
N LEU A 67 1.07 -3.39 11.04
CA LEU A 67 0.71 -1.99 10.80
C LEU A 67 1.94 -1.13 10.49
N ALA A 68 3.04 -1.35 11.21
CA ALA A 68 4.28 -0.63 11.01
C ALA A 68 4.91 -0.95 9.64
N SER A 69 4.94 -2.22 9.22
CA SER A 69 5.44 -2.62 7.89
C SER A 69 4.59 -2.01 6.78
N TRP A 70 3.26 -2.09 6.91
CA TRP A 70 2.34 -1.49 5.96
C TRP A 70 2.55 0.03 5.84
N ASN A 71 2.59 0.73 6.98
CA ASN A 71 2.75 2.18 7.01
C ASN A 71 4.09 2.61 6.41
N ALA A 72 5.17 1.87 6.69
CA ALA A 72 6.48 2.12 6.12
C ALA A 72 6.48 1.93 4.60
N GLY A 73 5.89 0.85 4.10
CA GLY A 73 5.75 0.59 2.67
C GLY A 73 4.95 1.69 1.95
N PHE A 74 3.79 2.06 2.50
CA PHE A 74 2.93 3.07 1.88
C PHE A 74 3.55 4.46 1.88
N ASN A 75 4.19 4.88 2.98
CA ASN A 75 4.94 6.13 3.03
C ASN A 75 6.08 6.16 2.02
N ARG A 76 6.80 5.05 1.84
CA ARG A 76 7.91 4.98 0.90
C ARG A 76 7.47 5.16 -0.54
N LEU A 77 6.31 4.62 -0.93
CA LEU A 77 5.74 4.86 -2.26
C LEU A 77 5.48 6.36 -2.49
N VAL A 78 4.94 7.04 -1.47
CA VAL A 78 4.61 8.47 -1.54
C VAL A 78 5.88 9.32 -1.56
N ASP A 79 6.90 8.96 -0.79
CA ASP A 79 8.18 9.66 -0.80
C ASP A 79 8.89 9.52 -2.17
N VAL A 80 8.74 8.38 -2.85
CA VAL A 80 9.19 8.20 -4.25
C VAL A 80 8.40 9.12 -5.20
N MET A 81 7.08 9.26 -5.02
CA MET A 81 6.28 10.21 -5.80
C MET A 81 6.73 11.65 -5.60
N VAL A 82 7.02 12.06 -4.35
CA VAL A 82 7.57 13.39 -4.04
C VAL A 82 8.91 13.61 -4.76
N ALA A 83 9.78 12.60 -4.76
CA ALA A 83 11.06 12.68 -5.47
C ALA A 83 10.88 12.81 -7.00
N LEU A 84 9.93 12.08 -7.58
CA LEU A 84 9.58 12.19 -9.00
C LEU A 84 8.97 13.55 -9.35
N HIS A 85 8.11 14.09 -8.48
CA HIS A 85 7.51 15.40 -8.65
C HIS A 85 8.57 16.51 -8.69
N ARG A 86 9.52 16.49 -7.74
CA ARG A 86 10.64 17.45 -7.70
C ARG A 86 11.53 17.40 -8.95
N LYS A 87 11.58 16.26 -9.63
CA LYS A 87 12.30 16.09 -10.91
C LYS A 87 11.46 16.44 -12.14
N GLY A 88 10.18 16.82 -11.97
CA GLY A 88 9.25 17.04 -13.08
C GLY A 88 8.89 15.76 -13.84
N GLN A 89 9.08 14.58 -13.22
CA GLN A 89 8.91 13.27 -13.86
C GLN A 89 7.64 12.54 -13.40
N LEU A 90 6.96 13.02 -12.36
CA LEU A 90 5.77 12.34 -11.82
C LEU A 90 4.58 12.48 -12.79
N GLU A 91 4.00 11.34 -13.15
CA GLU A 91 2.85 11.23 -14.05
C GLU A 91 1.52 11.43 -13.30
N LEU A 92 0.54 12.05 -13.97
CA LEU A 92 -0.83 12.18 -13.47
C LEU A 92 -1.48 10.83 -13.13
N SER A 93 -1.23 9.81 -13.94
CA SER A 93 -1.73 8.44 -13.73
C SER A 93 -1.28 7.88 -12.37
N THR A 94 -0.07 8.21 -11.93
CA THR A 94 0.49 7.82 -10.64
C THR A 94 -0.15 8.59 -9.49
N VAL A 95 -0.40 9.89 -9.65
CA VAL A 95 -1.15 10.70 -8.67
C VAL A 95 -2.58 10.16 -8.49
N ASN A 96 -3.25 9.80 -9.59
CA ASN A 96 -4.58 9.20 -9.57
C ASN A 96 -4.57 7.84 -8.84
N ALA A 97 -3.59 6.98 -9.12
CA ALA A 97 -3.43 5.70 -8.44
C ALA A 97 -3.25 5.88 -6.93
N ALA A 98 -2.45 6.86 -6.49
CA ALA A 98 -2.24 7.12 -5.08
C ALA A 98 -3.48 7.68 -4.37
N SER A 99 -4.22 8.58 -5.02
CA SER A 99 -5.50 9.10 -4.49
C SER A 99 -6.53 7.98 -4.33
N LYS A 100 -6.61 7.08 -5.32
CA LYS A 100 -7.45 5.89 -5.25
C LYS A 100 -7.02 4.96 -4.12
N ALA A 101 -5.72 4.65 -4.01
CA ALA A 101 -5.18 3.80 -2.94
C ALA A 101 -5.49 4.36 -1.54
N CYS A 102 -5.36 5.68 -1.33
CA CYS A 102 -5.74 6.32 -0.07
C CYS A 102 -7.23 6.13 0.24
N SER A 103 -8.10 6.29 -0.76
CA SER A 103 -9.55 6.15 -0.61
C SER A 103 -9.94 4.71 -0.25
N GLU A 104 -9.30 3.73 -0.87
CA GLU A 104 -9.49 2.32 -0.58
C GLU A 104 -8.98 1.97 0.83
N CYS A 105 -7.75 2.39 1.19
CA CYS A 105 -7.19 2.16 2.52
C CYS A 105 -8.06 2.81 3.61
N TRP A 106 -8.59 4.01 3.36
CA TRP A 106 -9.52 4.69 4.27
C TRP A 106 -10.81 3.88 4.47
N THR A 107 -11.37 3.34 3.38
CA THR A 107 -12.59 2.52 3.41
C THR A 107 -12.35 1.21 4.16
N VAL A 108 -11.24 0.52 3.88
CA VAL A 108 -10.82 -0.69 4.61
C VAL A 108 -10.65 -0.37 6.09
N ALA A 109 -9.87 0.64 6.47
CA ALA A 109 -9.69 1.04 7.86
C ALA A 109 -11.01 1.39 8.56
N GLY A 110 -12.00 1.91 7.81
CA GLY A 110 -13.32 2.21 8.35
C GLY A 110 -14.27 1.04 8.52
N SER A 111 -13.96 -0.10 7.91
CA SER A 111 -14.83 -1.28 7.90
C SER A 111 -14.55 -2.25 9.06
N TRP A 112 -13.46 -2.03 9.81
CA TRP A 112 -12.99 -2.89 10.90
C TRP A 112 -12.90 -2.10 12.22
N ARG A 113 -13.08 -2.79 13.34
CA ARG A 113 -12.95 -2.19 14.69
C ARG A 113 -11.47 -2.02 15.04
N ASN A 114 -11.15 -1.02 15.86
CA ASN A 114 -9.81 -0.76 16.40
C ASN A 114 -8.74 -0.44 15.33
N MET A 115 -9.13 0.25 14.25
CA MET A 115 -8.26 0.65 13.14
C MET A 115 -8.05 2.17 13.08
N GLU A 116 -8.22 2.87 14.20
CA GLU A 116 -8.07 4.33 14.29
C GLU A 116 -6.66 4.78 13.91
N GLU A 117 -5.64 3.99 14.28
CA GLU A 117 -4.24 4.24 13.94
C GLU A 117 -4.00 4.15 12.42
N VAL A 118 -4.61 3.18 11.73
CA VAL A 118 -4.56 3.09 10.27
C VAL A 118 -5.14 4.35 9.62
N ARG A 119 -6.28 4.84 10.11
CA ARG A 119 -6.87 6.08 9.59
C ARG A 119 -5.95 7.27 9.78
N GLN A 120 -5.20 7.32 10.88
CA GLN A 120 -4.21 8.36 11.11
C GLN A 120 -3.07 8.27 10.08
N CYS A 121 -2.52 7.08 9.83
CA CYS A 121 -1.51 6.86 8.80
C CYS A 121 -2.01 7.27 7.39
N VAL A 122 -3.25 6.91 7.03
CA VAL A 122 -3.84 7.29 5.73
C VAL A 122 -3.97 8.81 5.61
N LYS A 123 -4.36 9.53 6.68
CA LYS A 123 -4.42 11.00 6.67
C LYS A 123 -3.06 11.64 6.44
N GLU A 124 -2.02 11.13 7.07
CA GLU A 124 -0.66 11.65 6.92
C GLU A 124 -0.16 11.47 5.49
N VAL A 125 -0.44 10.33 4.88
CA VAL A 125 -0.15 10.09 3.46
C VAL A 125 -0.98 11.01 2.57
N ALA A 126 -2.29 11.16 2.83
CA ALA A 126 -3.14 12.06 2.07
C ALA A 126 -2.67 13.53 2.14
N ALA A 127 -2.17 13.97 3.30
CA ALA A 127 -1.59 15.30 3.47
C ALA A 127 -0.32 15.48 2.62
N LYS A 128 0.55 14.46 2.54
CA LYS A 128 1.70 14.47 1.63
C LYS A 128 1.27 14.57 0.16
N LEU A 129 0.23 13.82 -0.24
CA LEU A 129 -0.31 13.86 -1.60
C LEU A 129 -0.94 15.22 -1.94
N GLN A 130 -1.61 15.87 -0.99
CA GLN A 130 -2.12 17.23 -1.18
C GLN A 130 -1.01 18.22 -1.51
N GLY A 131 0.18 18.05 -0.92
CA GLY A 131 1.36 18.86 -1.24
C GLY A 131 1.91 18.65 -2.66
N LEU A 132 1.43 17.65 -3.41
CA LEU A 132 1.79 17.45 -4.82
C LEU A 132 0.84 18.18 -5.78
N LEU A 133 -0.35 18.54 -5.32
CA LEU A 133 -1.41 19.10 -6.16
C LEU A 133 -1.16 20.57 -6.46
N ASP A 134 -1.81 21.05 -7.53
CA ASP A 134 -1.86 22.47 -7.84
C ASP A 134 -2.59 23.23 -6.72
N GLU A 135 -2.48 24.57 -6.69
CA GLU A 135 -3.01 25.43 -5.61
C GLU A 135 -4.51 25.21 -5.29
N ASN A 136 -5.29 24.74 -6.26
CA ASN A 136 -6.71 24.43 -6.08
C ASN A 136 -6.99 23.12 -5.32
N GLY A 137 -5.95 22.31 -5.05
CA GLY A 137 -6.03 21.02 -4.34
C GLY A 137 -6.83 19.93 -5.06
N ARG A 138 -7.09 20.08 -6.36
CA ARG A 138 -7.95 19.19 -7.17
C ARG A 138 -7.35 18.81 -8.52
N THR A 139 -6.32 19.51 -8.96
CA THR A 139 -5.62 19.24 -10.20
C THR A 139 -4.14 18.96 -9.95
N TYR A 140 -3.52 18.29 -10.91
CA TYR A 140 -2.08 18.07 -10.96
C TYR A 140 -1.59 18.41 -12.38
N GLY A 141 -0.76 19.43 -12.51
CA GLY A 141 -0.34 19.92 -13.83
C GLY A 141 -1.52 20.35 -14.70
N GLY A 142 -2.53 20.98 -14.09
CA GLY A 142 -3.75 21.46 -14.76
C GLY A 142 -4.79 20.38 -15.06
N ASN A 143 -4.50 19.10 -14.80
CA ASN A 143 -5.41 18.00 -15.07
C ASN A 143 -6.12 17.54 -13.79
N LYS A 144 -7.41 17.22 -13.90
CA LYS A 144 -8.21 16.77 -12.74
C LYS A 144 -7.67 15.46 -12.16
N VAL A 145 -7.47 15.45 -10.86
CA VAL A 145 -7.07 14.25 -10.10
C VAL A 145 -8.32 13.46 -9.71
N TYR A 146 -8.16 12.14 -9.59
CA TYR A 146 -9.19 11.26 -9.05
C TYR A 146 -9.63 11.73 -7.66
N THR A 147 -10.93 11.93 -7.51
CA THR A 147 -11.59 12.21 -6.24
C THR A 147 -12.67 11.15 -6.03
N PRO A 148 -12.63 10.36 -4.94
CA PRO A 148 -13.69 9.40 -4.62
C PRO A 148 -15.05 10.07 -4.35
#